data_AF-A0A954Z6C6-F1
#
_entry.id   AF-A0A954Z6C6-F1
#
_cell.length_a   1.000
_cell.length_b   1.000
_cell.length_c   1.000
_cell.angle_alpha   90.00
_cell.angle_beta   90.00
_cell.angle_gamma   90.00
#
_symmetry.space_group_name_H-M   'P 1'
#
loop_
_entity.id
_entity.type
_entity.pdbx_description
1 polymer ?
#
loop_
_entity_poly.entity_id
_entity_poly.type
_entity_poly.pdbx_seq_one_letter_code
_entity_poly.pdbx_strand_id
1 'polypeptide(L)'
;GQYLCDVPSCRSVLKRCNNDVAHGACNCLPDASSGEPLCIYCGLNQVIPSLDAEANLAKWRKLEAAKRRTLYTVRALGFPVAAASDPPLRFAFLTDINGPVTTGHENGLITINVREADDVERERTRVQMGEPQRTLVGHFRHELGHFYWDLLVKNQRLDEFRSLFGNELDPSYDVAMRRYYDQGPPSDWNEQFVSEYASMHPWEDFAETFNTYLDMASIVSTAAQQQIATTLHDDFESLLLAYCEIGSAVNELNREMGLKDLVPEIIHPTVAAKLRFVDELRRQTDEARPHPLDAPHFADIVAAAD
;
A
#
# COMPACT_ATOMS: atom_id res chain seq x y z
N GLY A 1 -9.08 -30.77 2.48
CA GLY A 1 -8.08 -30.86 3.55
C GLY A 1 -8.38 -29.83 4.62
N GLN A 2 -8.07 -30.15 5.87
CA GLN A 2 -7.98 -29.15 6.94
C GLN A 2 -6.62 -28.43 6.78
N TYR A 3 -6.59 -27.11 6.94
CA TYR A 3 -5.33 -26.34 6.90
C TYR A 3 -4.81 -26.19 8.32
N LEU A 4 -3.50 -26.23 8.50
CA LEU A 4 -2.85 -26.04 9.80
C LEU A 4 -1.85 -24.89 9.70
N CYS A 5 -1.77 -24.10 10.77
CA CYS A 5 -0.76 -23.08 10.93
C CYS A 5 0.64 -23.74 11.01
N ASP A 6 1.53 -23.36 10.09
CA ASP A 6 2.89 -23.89 9.94
C ASP A 6 3.88 -23.31 10.96
N VAL A 7 3.52 -22.22 11.65
CA VAL A 7 4.28 -21.68 12.77
C VAL A 7 4.27 -22.67 13.94
N PRO A 8 5.43 -23.17 14.42
CA PRO A 8 5.51 -24.26 15.40
C PRO A 8 4.72 -24.05 16.70
N SER A 9 4.57 -22.80 17.13
CA SER A 9 3.84 -22.38 18.33
C SER A 9 2.33 -22.19 18.12
N CYS A 10 1.87 -22.06 16.89
CA CYS A 10 0.50 -21.66 16.56
C CYS A 10 -0.46 -22.85 16.51
N ARG A 11 -0.11 -23.92 15.76
CA ARG A 11 -0.87 -25.19 15.59
C ARG A 11 -2.39 -25.06 15.41
N SER A 12 -2.86 -23.89 15.01
CA SER A 12 -4.28 -23.59 14.91
C SER A 12 -4.86 -24.22 13.64
N VAL A 13 -6.08 -24.72 13.74
CA VAL A 13 -6.83 -25.19 12.57
C VAL A 13 -7.29 -23.97 11.80
N LEU A 14 -6.93 -23.91 10.53
CA LEU A 14 -7.28 -22.81 9.63
C LEU A 14 -8.37 -23.26 8.65
N LYS A 15 -9.18 -22.29 8.21
CA LYS A 15 -10.18 -22.48 7.16
C LYS A 15 -9.97 -21.48 6.04
N ARG A 16 -10.44 -21.80 4.83
CA ARG A 16 -10.44 -20.84 3.72
C ARG A 16 -11.44 -19.72 4.01
N CYS A 17 -11.05 -18.47 3.73
CA CYS A 17 -11.95 -17.31 3.80
C CYS A 17 -13.19 -17.52 2.90
N ASN A 18 -14.37 -17.08 3.31
CA ASN A 18 -15.58 -17.23 2.49
C ASN A 18 -15.45 -16.52 1.12
N ASN A 19 -14.73 -15.39 1.03
CA ASN A 19 -14.47 -14.73 -0.24
C ASN A 19 -13.58 -15.56 -1.18
N ASP A 20 -12.77 -16.47 -0.64
CA ASP A 20 -12.06 -17.48 -1.43
C ASP A 20 -13.01 -18.59 -1.88
N VAL A 21 -13.75 -19.19 -0.95
CA VAL A 21 -14.65 -20.33 -1.23
C VAL A 21 -15.76 -19.96 -2.24
N ALA A 22 -16.41 -18.81 -2.05
CA ALA A 22 -17.54 -18.40 -2.88
C ALA A 22 -17.11 -17.76 -4.20
N HIS A 23 -15.97 -17.06 -4.21
CA HIS A 23 -15.63 -16.16 -5.30
C HIS A 23 -14.17 -16.24 -5.77
N GLY A 24 -13.30 -17.07 -5.19
CA GLY A 24 -11.87 -17.13 -5.52
C GLY A 24 -11.18 -15.77 -5.42
N ALA A 25 -11.68 -14.89 -4.55
CA ALA A 25 -11.22 -13.51 -4.43
C ALA A 25 -10.21 -13.31 -3.31
N CYS A 26 -9.93 -14.35 -2.51
CA CYS A 26 -9.03 -14.32 -1.36
C CYS A 26 -8.17 -15.59 -1.30
N ASN A 27 -7.03 -15.53 -0.62
CA ASN A 27 -6.16 -16.68 -0.35
C ASN A 27 -5.75 -16.77 1.12
N CYS A 28 -6.37 -15.97 2.00
CA CYS A 28 -6.09 -16.01 3.44
C CYS A 28 -6.79 -17.19 4.10
N LEU A 29 -6.13 -17.74 5.13
CA LEU A 29 -6.61 -18.85 5.94
C LEU A 29 -6.84 -18.38 7.40
N PRO A 30 -7.98 -17.75 7.73
CA PRO A 30 -8.29 -17.38 9.11
C PRO A 30 -8.43 -18.59 10.04
N ASP A 31 -8.27 -18.35 11.34
CA ASP A 31 -8.50 -19.35 12.39
C ASP A 31 -9.94 -19.88 12.32
N ALA A 32 -10.08 -21.20 12.21
CA ALA A 32 -11.37 -21.86 12.13
C ALA A 32 -12.20 -21.71 13.41
N SER A 33 -11.56 -21.55 14.57
CA SER A 33 -12.21 -21.41 15.87
C SER A 33 -12.85 -20.04 16.10
N SER A 34 -12.45 -19.01 15.35
CA SER A 34 -12.96 -17.64 15.50
C SER A 34 -14.46 -17.48 15.19
N GLY A 35 -15.06 -18.44 14.47
CA GLY A 35 -16.43 -18.31 13.95
C GLY A 35 -16.57 -17.34 12.77
N GLU A 36 -15.61 -16.43 12.56
CA GLU A 36 -15.67 -15.41 11.52
C GLU A 36 -15.60 -16.02 10.11
N PRO A 37 -16.52 -15.66 9.18
CA PRO A 37 -16.52 -16.19 7.83
C PRO A 37 -15.43 -15.57 6.94
N LEU A 38 -14.97 -14.36 7.27
CA LEU A 38 -14.01 -13.59 6.47
C LEU A 38 -12.66 -13.49 7.19
N CYS A 39 -11.58 -13.39 6.42
CA CYS A 39 -10.28 -13.03 6.99
C CYS A 39 -10.25 -11.55 7.39
N ILE A 40 -9.27 -11.18 8.22
CA ILE A 40 -9.13 -9.81 8.74
C ILE A 40 -9.12 -8.73 7.64
N TYR A 41 -8.58 -9.02 6.45
CA TYR A 41 -8.50 -8.03 5.35
C TYR A 41 -9.80 -7.93 4.56
N CYS A 42 -10.47 -9.06 4.33
CA CYS A 42 -11.77 -9.08 3.65
C CYS A 42 -12.86 -8.46 4.54
N GLY A 43 -12.75 -8.63 5.86
CA GLY A 43 -13.68 -8.04 6.84
C GLY A 43 -13.63 -6.50 6.89
N LEU A 44 -12.60 -5.86 6.33
CA LEU A 44 -12.51 -4.38 6.27
C LEU A 44 -13.42 -3.76 5.19
N ASN A 45 -14.00 -4.55 4.29
CA ASN A 45 -14.91 -4.01 3.28
C ASN A 45 -16.26 -3.68 3.91
N GLN A 46 -16.61 -2.40 3.89
CA GLN A 46 -17.97 -1.95 4.19
C GLN A 46 -18.88 -2.11 2.95
N VAL A 47 -18.33 -1.89 1.75
CA VAL A 47 -19.07 -2.02 0.49
C VAL A 47 -18.21 -2.73 -0.55
N ILE A 48 -18.82 -3.69 -1.25
CA ILE A 48 -18.28 -4.34 -2.45
C ILE A 48 -19.25 -4.11 -3.63
N PRO A 49 -18.80 -4.13 -4.89
CA PRO A 49 -19.70 -4.02 -6.03
C PRO A 49 -20.64 -5.23 -6.10
N SER A 50 -21.78 -5.08 -6.80
CA SER A 50 -22.59 -6.24 -7.21
C SER A 50 -21.72 -7.18 -8.04
N LEU A 51 -21.75 -8.47 -7.65
CA LEU A 51 -20.99 -9.55 -8.28
C LEU A 51 -21.82 -10.33 -9.31
N ASP A 52 -23.04 -9.88 -9.62
CA ASP A 52 -23.93 -10.53 -10.60
C ASP A 52 -23.36 -10.42 -12.03
N ALA A 53 -22.61 -9.34 -12.29
CA ALA A 53 -21.86 -9.16 -13.52
C ALA A 53 -20.44 -9.75 -13.38
N GLU A 54 -20.09 -10.68 -14.26
CA GLU A 54 -18.76 -11.32 -14.28
C GLU A 54 -17.60 -10.29 -14.36
N ALA A 55 -17.80 -9.20 -15.09
CA ALA A 55 -16.84 -8.11 -15.17
C ALA A 55 -16.57 -7.44 -13.81
N ASN A 56 -17.59 -7.25 -12.98
CA ASN A 56 -17.43 -6.69 -11.63
C ASN A 56 -16.71 -7.67 -10.71
N LEU A 57 -17.01 -8.96 -10.81
CA LEU A 57 -16.31 -10.01 -10.07
C LEU A 57 -14.81 -10.01 -10.40
N ALA A 58 -14.45 -9.93 -11.69
CA ALA A 58 -13.06 -9.87 -12.11
C ALA A 58 -12.33 -8.61 -11.59
N LYS A 59 -12.97 -7.44 -11.68
CA LYS A 59 -12.43 -6.17 -11.15
C LYS A 59 -12.27 -6.20 -9.64
N TRP A 60 -13.28 -6.72 -8.93
CA TRP A 60 -13.24 -6.88 -7.48
C TRP A 60 -12.13 -7.83 -7.02
N ARG A 61 -11.91 -8.96 -7.70
CA ARG A 61 -10.78 -9.86 -7.43
C ARG A 61 -9.43 -9.16 -7.53
N LYS A 62 -9.24 -8.30 -8.53
CA LYS A 62 -8.02 -7.49 -8.69
C LYS A 62 -7.83 -6.50 -7.53
N LEU A 63 -8.89 -5.78 -7.14
CA LEU A 63 -8.86 -4.87 -6.00
C LEU A 63 -8.53 -5.59 -4.69
N GLU A 64 -9.19 -6.72 -4.44
CA GLU A 64 -8.98 -7.57 -3.28
C GLU A 64 -7.54 -8.10 -3.21
N ALA A 65 -6.98 -8.53 -4.34
CA ALA A 65 -5.58 -8.95 -4.42
C ALA A 65 -4.61 -7.81 -4.11
N ALA A 66 -4.82 -6.62 -4.69
CA ALA A 66 -4.00 -5.44 -4.44
C ALA A 66 -4.09 -4.99 -2.98
N LYS A 67 -5.31 -4.83 -2.43
CA LYS A 67 -5.55 -4.46 -1.04
C LYS A 67 -4.85 -5.41 -0.07
N ARG A 68 -5.00 -6.73 -0.25
CA ARG A 68 -4.36 -7.71 0.64
C ARG A 68 -2.85 -7.67 0.57
N ARG A 69 -2.27 -7.52 -0.63
CA ARG A 69 -0.82 -7.38 -0.80
C ARG A 69 -0.31 -6.18 -0.01
N THR A 70 -0.99 -5.03 -0.13
CA THR A 70 -0.61 -3.82 0.61
C THR A 70 -0.78 -4.00 2.13
N LEU A 71 -1.92 -4.51 2.58
CA LEU A 71 -2.20 -4.70 4.02
C LEU A 71 -1.31 -5.77 4.67
N TYR A 72 -0.84 -6.76 3.89
CA TYR A 72 0.17 -7.70 4.36
C TYR A 72 1.47 -6.97 4.68
N THR A 73 2.00 -6.15 3.78
CA THR A 73 3.21 -5.35 4.01
C THR A 73 3.04 -4.43 5.21
N VAL A 74 1.92 -3.70 5.29
CA VAL A 74 1.58 -2.81 6.41
C VAL A 74 1.66 -3.57 7.75
N ARG A 75 0.99 -4.72 7.85
CA ARG A 75 0.99 -5.54 9.07
C ARG A 75 2.38 -6.07 9.40
N ALA A 76 3.14 -6.50 8.39
CA ALA A 76 4.47 -7.05 8.57
C ALA A 76 5.45 -5.98 9.10
N LEU A 77 5.31 -4.74 8.63
CA LEU A 77 6.07 -3.58 9.13
C LEU A 77 5.60 -3.07 10.50
N GLY A 78 4.65 -3.73 11.17
CA GLY A 78 4.18 -3.33 12.50
C GLY A 78 3.20 -2.15 12.51
N PHE A 79 2.71 -1.70 11.35
CA PHE A 79 1.61 -0.74 11.31
C PHE A 79 0.29 -1.42 11.71
N PRO A 80 -0.59 -0.71 12.44
CA PRO A 80 -1.83 -1.30 12.91
C PRO A 80 -2.83 -1.43 11.76
N VAL A 81 -3.27 -2.66 11.47
CA VAL A 81 -4.43 -2.94 10.60
C VAL A 81 -5.70 -2.88 11.46
N ALA A 82 -6.22 -1.67 11.63
CA ALA A 82 -7.05 -1.34 12.78
C ALA A 82 -8.54 -1.16 12.45
N ALA A 83 -9.28 -2.27 12.41
CA ALA A 83 -10.75 -2.22 12.32
C ALA A 83 -11.41 -1.59 13.56
N ALA A 84 -10.72 -1.58 14.70
CA ALA A 84 -11.22 -1.10 15.99
C ALA A 84 -10.51 0.18 16.49
N SER A 85 -9.75 0.88 15.64
CA SER A 85 -9.21 2.20 15.98
C SER A 85 -10.27 3.30 15.83
N ASP A 86 -9.90 4.50 16.28
CA ASP A 86 -10.63 5.73 15.97
C ASP A 86 -9.69 6.69 15.20
N PRO A 87 -9.92 6.92 13.89
CA PRO A 87 -10.98 6.32 13.06
C PRO A 87 -10.70 4.85 12.71
N PRO A 88 -11.73 4.02 12.40
CA PRO A 88 -11.54 2.62 12.00
C PRO A 88 -11.19 2.51 10.52
N LEU A 89 -10.22 1.65 10.18
CA LEU A 89 -9.88 1.36 8.79
C LEU A 89 -10.99 0.57 8.09
N ARG A 90 -11.54 1.11 7.00
CA ARG A 90 -12.59 0.50 6.19
C ARG A 90 -12.36 0.77 4.70
N PHE A 91 -12.94 -0.08 3.86
CA PHE A 91 -12.91 0.07 2.41
C PHE A 91 -14.30 0.07 1.79
N ALA A 92 -14.52 0.92 0.79
CA ALA A 92 -15.69 0.89 -0.07
C ALA A 92 -15.25 0.79 -1.54
N PHE A 93 -15.67 -0.28 -2.21
CA PHE A 93 -15.46 -0.45 -3.65
C PHE A 93 -16.76 -0.13 -4.38
N LEU A 94 -16.79 1.04 -5.01
CA LEU A 94 -18.00 1.60 -5.60
C LEU A 94 -17.94 1.62 -7.13
N THR A 95 -19.11 1.55 -7.76
CA THR A 95 -19.29 1.66 -9.21
C THR A 95 -19.97 2.97 -9.55
N ASP A 96 -19.75 3.49 -10.76
CA ASP A 96 -20.37 4.75 -11.23
C ASP A 96 -21.90 4.68 -11.49
N ILE A 97 -22.55 3.55 -11.17
CA ILE A 97 -23.99 3.32 -11.45
C ILE A 97 -24.87 4.39 -10.76
N ASN A 98 -24.48 4.85 -9.57
CA ASN A 98 -25.22 5.84 -8.79
C ASN A 98 -24.65 7.26 -8.92
N GLY A 99 -23.81 7.50 -9.93
CA GLY A 99 -23.11 8.76 -10.15
C GLY A 99 -21.59 8.60 -10.08
N PRO A 100 -20.82 9.66 -10.44
CA PRO A 100 -19.37 9.62 -10.42
C PRO A 100 -18.83 9.25 -9.02
N VAL A 101 -17.93 8.27 -8.97
CA VAL A 101 -17.23 7.92 -7.73
C VAL A 101 -15.87 8.61 -7.71
N THR A 102 -15.65 9.44 -6.69
CA THR A 102 -14.33 9.96 -6.34
C THR A 102 -13.61 8.92 -5.48
N THR A 103 -12.42 8.53 -5.90
CA THR A 103 -11.52 7.74 -5.06
C THR A 103 -10.84 8.67 -4.05
N GLY A 104 -10.69 8.21 -2.81
CA GLY A 104 -10.05 8.97 -1.75
C GLY A 104 -10.28 8.37 -0.36
N HIS A 105 -9.77 9.07 0.64
CA HIS A 105 -9.89 8.71 2.05
C HIS A 105 -10.69 9.77 2.84
N GLU A 106 -11.64 9.32 3.65
CA GLU A 106 -12.38 10.18 4.58
C GLU A 106 -12.70 9.43 5.89
N ASN A 107 -12.24 9.94 7.03
CA ASN A 107 -12.56 9.43 8.38
C ASN A 107 -12.42 7.89 8.49
N GLY A 108 -11.30 7.35 8.00
CA GLY A 108 -10.98 5.93 8.02
C GLY A 108 -11.60 5.10 6.89
N LEU A 109 -12.47 5.68 6.07
CA LEU A 109 -13.03 5.01 4.90
C LEU A 109 -12.20 5.34 3.66
N ILE A 110 -11.55 4.32 3.10
CA ILE A 110 -10.89 4.39 1.79
C ILE A 110 -11.89 3.94 0.72
N THR A 111 -12.28 4.85 -0.15
CA THR A 111 -13.18 4.57 -1.27
C THR A 111 -12.37 4.40 -2.54
N ILE A 112 -12.51 3.29 -3.26
CA ILE A 112 -11.88 3.08 -4.58
C ILE A 112 -12.97 2.86 -5.63
N ASN A 113 -12.90 3.57 -6.75
CA ASN A 113 -13.73 3.30 -7.91
C ASN A 113 -13.33 1.96 -8.55
N VAL A 114 -14.29 1.04 -8.71
CA VAL A 114 -14.06 -0.28 -9.31
C VAL A 114 -13.54 -0.19 -10.75
N ARG A 115 -13.82 0.92 -11.45
CA ARG A 115 -13.25 1.21 -12.77
C ARG A 115 -11.73 1.19 -12.79
N GLU A 116 -11.05 1.53 -11.70
CA GLU A 116 -9.57 1.54 -11.65
C GLU A 116 -8.93 0.17 -11.85
N ALA A 117 -9.69 -0.91 -11.61
CA ALA A 117 -9.25 -2.27 -11.87
C ALA A 117 -9.36 -2.68 -13.36
N ASP A 118 -9.87 -1.80 -14.20
CA ASP A 118 -9.83 -1.90 -15.65
C ASP A 118 -8.47 -1.41 -16.17
N ASP A 119 -7.72 -2.27 -16.84
CA ASP A 119 -6.35 -1.95 -17.24
C ASP A 119 -6.31 -0.89 -18.34
N VAL A 120 -7.32 -0.84 -19.22
CA VAL A 120 -7.42 0.15 -20.30
C VAL A 120 -7.73 1.53 -19.73
N GLU A 121 -8.73 1.60 -18.85
CA GLU A 121 -9.11 2.87 -18.22
C GLU A 121 -7.97 3.38 -17.32
N ARG A 122 -7.29 2.49 -16.58
CA ARG A 122 -6.15 2.86 -15.74
C ARG A 122 -4.99 3.43 -16.56
N GLU A 123 -4.67 2.81 -17.70
CA GLU A 123 -3.62 3.32 -18.59
C GLU A 123 -4.01 4.66 -19.24
N ARG A 124 -5.28 4.82 -19.64
CA ARG A 124 -5.80 6.11 -20.12
C ARG A 124 -5.63 7.20 -19.05
N THR A 125 -6.02 6.93 -17.80
CA THR A 125 -5.87 7.88 -16.70
C THR A 125 -4.40 8.19 -16.43
N ARG A 126 -3.52 7.17 -16.42
CA ARG A 126 -2.08 7.36 -16.24
C ARG A 126 -1.52 8.36 -17.26
N VAL A 127 -1.88 8.22 -18.53
CA VAL A 127 -1.44 9.15 -19.60
C VAL A 127 -2.05 10.54 -19.43
N GLN A 128 -3.34 10.63 -19.12
CA GLN A 128 -4.04 11.91 -18.95
C GLN A 128 -3.48 12.73 -17.78
N MET A 129 -3.10 12.06 -16.69
CA MET A 129 -2.57 12.68 -15.48
C MET A 129 -1.04 12.85 -15.53
N GLY A 130 -0.37 12.43 -16.60
CA GLY A 130 1.09 12.51 -16.71
C GLY A 130 1.84 11.59 -15.74
N GLU A 131 1.17 10.59 -15.17
CA GLU A 131 1.74 9.73 -14.14
C GLU A 131 2.79 8.77 -14.74
N PRO A 132 3.95 8.58 -14.09
CA PRO A 132 4.95 7.61 -14.55
C PRO A 132 4.38 6.19 -14.49
N GLN A 133 3.66 5.88 -13.41
CA GLN A 133 3.01 4.60 -13.16
C GLN A 133 1.67 4.80 -12.45
N ARG A 134 0.66 3.99 -12.82
CA ARG A 134 -0.63 3.93 -12.13
C ARG A 134 -1.01 2.48 -11.86
N THR A 135 -1.02 2.08 -10.59
CA THR A 135 -1.35 0.71 -10.18
C THR A 135 -2.36 0.71 -9.02
N LEU A 136 -3.14 -0.37 -8.92
CA LEU A 136 -4.05 -0.53 -7.77
C LEU A 136 -3.29 -0.58 -6.44
N VAL A 137 -2.11 -1.22 -6.42
CA VAL A 137 -1.29 -1.35 -5.22
C VAL A 137 -0.80 0.04 -4.77
N GLY A 138 -0.28 0.85 -5.69
CA GLY A 138 0.14 2.23 -5.41
C GLY A 138 -1.01 3.06 -4.86
N HIS A 139 -2.21 2.95 -5.46
CA HIS A 139 -3.37 3.70 -4.97
C HIS A 139 -3.76 3.31 -3.54
N PHE A 140 -3.81 2.00 -3.23
CA PHE A 140 -4.06 1.57 -1.84
C PHE A 140 -3.02 2.10 -0.87
N ARG A 141 -1.74 2.14 -1.26
CA ARG A 141 -0.68 2.64 -0.39
C ARG A 141 -0.80 4.15 -0.15
N HIS A 142 -1.14 4.92 -1.19
CA HIS A 142 -1.39 6.36 -1.10
C HIS A 142 -2.55 6.66 -0.14
N GLU A 143 -3.71 6.02 -0.34
CA GLU A 143 -4.89 6.24 0.52
C GLU A 143 -4.65 5.78 1.97
N LEU A 144 -3.85 4.72 2.16
CA LEU A 144 -3.41 4.31 3.48
C LEU A 144 -2.48 5.36 4.13
N GLY A 145 -1.71 6.11 3.33
CA GLY A 145 -0.96 7.26 3.81
C GLY A 145 -1.88 8.28 4.48
N HIS A 146 -2.97 8.70 3.84
CA HIS A 146 -3.95 9.59 4.46
C HIS A 146 -4.56 8.99 5.75
N PHE A 147 -4.91 7.72 5.73
CA PHE A 147 -5.40 7.03 6.93
C PHE A 147 -4.39 7.07 8.10
N TYR A 148 -3.12 6.75 7.83
CA TYR A 148 -2.09 6.73 8.86
C TYR A 148 -1.68 8.14 9.31
N TRP A 149 -1.87 9.16 8.47
CA TRP A 149 -1.74 10.54 8.92
C TRP A 149 -2.76 10.87 10.02
N ASP A 150 -4.03 10.56 9.80
CA ASP A 150 -5.08 10.77 10.81
C ASP A 150 -4.81 9.97 12.10
N LEU A 151 -4.39 8.71 11.95
CA LEU A 151 -4.20 7.78 13.07
C LEU A 151 -2.92 8.05 13.90
N LEU A 152 -1.81 8.34 13.24
CA LEU A 152 -0.47 8.32 13.86
C LEU A 152 0.19 9.71 13.90
N VAL A 153 -0.24 10.66 13.06
CA VAL A 153 0.44 11.97 12.95
C VAL A 153 -0.37 13.08 13.59
N LYS A 154 -1.63 13.28 13.14
CA LYS A 154 -2.47 14.45 13.44
C LYS A 154 -2.47 14.90 14.90
N ASN A 155 -2.57 13.96 15.84
CA ASN A 155 -2.68 14.25 17.27
C ASN A 155 -1.42 13.91 18.08
N GLN A 156 -0.35 13.43 17.43
CA GLN A 156 0.82 12.86 18.14
C GLN A 156 2.17 13.40 17.65
N ARG A 157 2.33 13.65 16.34
CA ARG A 157 3.60 13.98 15.70
C ARG A 157 3.48 15.17 14.73
N LEU A 158 2.50 16.04 14.94
CA LEU A 158 2.15 17.11 13.98
C LEU A 158 3.28 18.12 13.76
N ASP A 159 4.03 18.48 14.80
CA ASP A 159 5.14 19.44 14.68
C ASP A 159 6.30 18.88 13.84
N GLU A 160 6.60 17.58 14.00
CA GLU A 160 7.61 16.89 13.19
C GLU A 160 7.14 16.69 11.75
N PHE A 161 5.85 16.41 11.54
CA PHE A 161 5.26 16.44 10.22
C PHE A 161 5.44 17.81 9.56
N ARG A 162 5.11 18.90 10.26
CA ARG A 162 5.20 20.25 9.70
C ARG A 162 6.63 20.68 9.39
N SER A 163 7.62 20.20 10.15
CA SER A 163 9.02 20.50 9.87
C SER A 163 9.54 19.81 8.60
N LEU A 164 8.95 18.67 8.22
CA LEU A 164 9.35 17.86 7.06
C LEU A 164 8.50 18.11 5.81
N PHE A 165 7.18 18.23 5.97
CA PHE A 165 6.20 18.29 4.87
C PHE A 165 5.58 19.68 4.69
N GLY A 166 5.75 20.58 5.66
CA GLY A 166 5.15 21.92 5.65
C GLY A 166 3.79 21.98 6.36
N ASN A 167 3.19 23.17 6.36
CA ASN A 167 1.93 23.44 7.05
C ASN A 167 0.74 22.98 6.22
N GLU A 168 0.06 21.93 6.65
CA GLU A 168 -1.12 21.35 6.00
C GLU A 168 -2.37 22.25 6.00
N LEU A 169 -2.32 23.39 6.69
CA LEU A 169 -3.39 24.37 6.72
C LEU A 169 -3.16 25.57 5.80
N ASP A 170 -1.97 25.72 5.21
CA ASP A 170 -1.61 26.88 4.41
C ASP A 170 -0.73 26.52 3.19
N PRO A 171 -1.26 26.63 1.95
CA PRO A 171 -2.64 27.01 1.61
C PRO A 171 -3.66 25.89 1.90
N SER A 172 -4.96 26.20 1.85
CA SER A 172 -5.98 25.15 1.90
C SER A 172 -5.87 24.21 0.69
N TYR A 173 -6.28 22.96 0.88
CA TYR A 173 -6.22 21.91 -0.15
C TYR A 173 -6.75 22.36 -1.52
N ASP A 174 -7.97 22.92 -1.58
CA ASP A 174 -8.58 23.37 -2.84
C ASP A 174 -7.81 24.49 -3.53
N VAL A 175 -7.12 25.34 -2.76
CA VAL A 175 -6.27 26.41 -3.31
C VAL A 175 -4.97 25.81 -3.85
N ALA A 176 -4.36 24.90 -3.10
CA ALA A 176 -3.14 24.20 -3.47
C ALA A 176 -3.33 23.37 -4.75
N MET A 177 -4.42 22.60 -4.81
CA MET A 177 -4.78 21.77 -5.96
C MET A 177 -5.01 22.60 -7.22
N ARG A 178 -5.78 23.71 -7.13
CA ARG A 178 -5.97 24.61 -8.28
C ARG A 178 -4.66 25.20 -8.77
N ARG A 179 -3.81 25.67 -7.84
CA ARG A 179 -2.49 26.20 -8.17
C ARG A 179 -1.63 25.17 -8.90
N TYR A 180 -1.63 23.92 -8.42
CA TYR A 180 -0.85 22.84 -9.03
C TYR A 180 -1.31 22.56 -10.47
N TYR A 181 -2.62 22.46 -10.73
CA TYR A 181 -3.10 22.25 -12.11
C TYR A 181 -2.93 23.48 -13.02
N ASP A 182 -2.89 24.69 -12.46
CA ASP A 182 -2.67 25.92 -13.23
C ASP A 182 -1.19 26.16 -13.55
N GLN A 183 -0.27 25.79 -12.64
CA GLN A 183 1.15 26.18 -12.69
C GLN A 183 2.12 25.01 -12.88
N GLY A 184 1.67 23.78 -12.60
CA GLY A 184 2.52 22.60 -12.51
C GLY A 184 3.33 22.53 -11.20
N PRO A 185 4.17 21.50 -11.05
CA PRO A 185 5.08 21.37 -9.91
C PRO A 185 6.17 22.46 -9.92
N PRO A 186 6.77 22.79 -8.75
CA PRO A 186 7.98 23.62 -8.68
C PRO A 186 9.12 23.03 -9.52
N SER A 187 10.03 23.87 -10.05
CA SER A 187 11.12 23.40 -10.92
C SER A 187 12.11 22.45 -10.24
N ASP A 188 12.23 22.56 -8.91
CA ASP A 188 13.09 21.78 -8.03
C ASP A 188 12.32 20.68 -7.29
N TRP A 189 11.15 20.28 -7.79
CA TRP A 189 10.30 19.31 -7.10
C TRP A 189 11.02 17.99 -6.81
N ASN A 190 11.90 17.55 -7.72
CA ASN A 190 12.62 16.28 -7.65
C ASN A 190 13.72 16.25 -6.56
N GLU A 191 14.07 17.41 -5.98
CA GLU A 191 14.97 17.50 -4.83
C GLU A 191 14.22 17.46 -3.49
N GLN A 192 12.92 17.77 -3.52
CA GLN A 192 12.12 17.95 -2.30
C GLN A 192 11.03 16.90 -2.12
N PHE A 193 10.50 16.36 -3.22
CA PHE A 193 9.31 15.51 -3.26
C PHE A 193 9.59 14.24 -4.04
N VAL A 194 8.91 13.15 -3.68
CA VAL A 194 9.09 11.85 -4.32
C VAL A 194 8.39 11.76 -5.69
N SER A 195 7.37 12.59 -5.91
CA SER A 195 6.64 12.71 -7.17
C SER A 195 6.29 14.18 -7.44
N GLU A 196 5.94 14.51 -8.68
CA GLU A 196 5.44 15.86 -9.00
C GLU A 196 4.19 16.18 -8.18
N TYR A 197 3.27 15.23 -8.05
CA TYR A 197 2.01 15.41 -7.36
C TYR A 197 2.18 15.59 -5.84
N ALA A 198 3.21 14.97 -5.24
CA ALA A 198 3.58 15.22 -3.85
C ALA A 198 3.85 16.71 -3.55
N SER A 199 4.25 17.51 -4.55
CA SER A 199 4.43 18.98 -4.37
C SER A 199 3.12 19.76 -4.24
N MET A 200 1.97 19.13 -4.49
CA MET A 200 0.66 19.79 -4.54
C MET A 200 0.21 20.27 -3.16
N HIS A 201 0.36 19.45 -2.12
CA HIS A 201 -0.07 19.77 -0.75
C HIS A 201 0.67 18.89 0.29
N PRO A 202 0.93 19.37 1.52
CA PRO A 202 1.62 18.58 2.55
C PRO A 202 0.97 17.22 2.87
N TRP A 203 -0.35 17.10 2.79
CA TRP A 203 -1.04 15.80 2.92
C TRP A 203 -0.71 14.83 1.79
N GLU A 204 -0.55 15.33 0.57
CA GLU A 204 -0.21 14.52 -0.61
C GLU A 204 1.26 14.12 -0.58
N ASP A 205 2.14 15.04 -0.16
CA ASP A 205 3.56 14.75 0.07
C ASP A 205 3.75 13.60 1.05
N PHE A 206 2.99 13.62 2.16
CA PHE A 206 3.01 12.52 3.11
C PHE A 206 2.40 11.23 2.55
N ALA A 207 1.27 11.29 1.84
CA ALA A 207 0.64 10.10 1.26
C ALA A 207 1.53 9.42 0.20
N GLU A 208 2.19 10.21 -0.65
CA GLU A 208 3.13 9.73 -1.67
C GLU A 208 4.44 9.23 -1.04
N THR A 209 4.93 9.87 0.02
CA THR A 209 6.07 9.38 0.79
C THR A 209 5.73 8.04 1.46
N PHE A 210 4.55 7.91 2.06
CA PHE A 210 4.08 6.68 2.67
C PHE A 210 3.92 5.57 1.63
N ASN A 211 3.40 5.90 0.44
CA ASN A 211 3.33 5.00 -0.68
C ASN A 211 4.71 4.47 -1.09
N THR A 212 5.66 5.38 -1.27
CA THR A 212 7.05 5.03 -1.63
C THR A 212 7.71 4.18 -0.55
N TYR A 213 7.51 4.50 0.73
CA TYR A 213 8.03 3.70 1.83
C TYR A 213 7.49 2.25 1.82
N LEU A 214 6.19 2.07 1.59
CA LEU A 214 5.60 0.74 1.45
C LEU A 214 6.07 0.01 0.19
N ASP A 215 6.34 0.74 -0.88
CA ASP A 215 6.93 0.17 -2.10
C ASP A 215 8.34 -0.34 -1.85
N MET A 216 9.19 0.52 -1.28
CA MET A 216 10.55 0.23 -0.85
C MET A 216 10.61 -1.06 -0.01
N ALA A 217 9.83 -1.12 1.08
CA ALA A 217 9.77 -2.30 1.94
C ALA A 217 9.26 -3.56 1.22
N SER A 218 8.27 -3.42 0.35
CA SER A 218 7.69 -4.56 -0.39
C SER A 218 8.66 -5.15 -1.41
N ILE A 219 9.37 -4.28 -2.15
CA ILE A 219 10.32 -4.68 -3.19
C ILE A 219 11.53 -5.36 -2.56
N VAL A 220 12.10 -4.77 -1.52
CA VAL A 220 13.26 -5.34 -0.80
C VAL A 220 12.90 -6.69 -0.17
N SER A 221 11.75 -6.79 0.49
CA SER A 221 11.25 -8.06 1.06
C SER A 221 11.05 -9.13 -0.02
N THR A 222 10.44 -8.77 -1.16
CA THR A 222 10.23 -9.71 -2.26
C THR A 222 11.58 -10.17 -2.85
N ALA A 223 12.50 -9.24 -3.10
CA ALA A 223 13.82 -9.55 -3.65
C ALA A 223 14.61 -10.51 -2.76
N ALA A 224 14.57 -10.31 -1.45
CA ALA A 224 15.22 -11.20 -0.51
C ALA A 224 14.59 -12.59 -0.43
N GLN A 225 13.25 -12.68 -0.44
CA GLN A 225 12.56 -13.97 -0.52
C GLN A 225 12.90 -14.73 -1.81
N GLN A 226 13.21 -14.01 -2.89
CA GLN A 226 13.66 -14.59 -4.15
C GLN A 226 15.19 -14.77 -4.23
N GLN A 227 15.93 -14.48 -3.15
CA GLN A 227 17.40 -14.55 -3.08
C GLN A 227 18.11 -13.68 -4.14
N ILE A 228 17.47 -12.58 -4.55
CA ILE A 228 18.03 -11.58 -5.48
C ILE A 228 18.96 -10.60 -4.73
N ALA A 229 18.71 -10.34 -3.44
CA ALA A 229 19.51 -9.46 -2.59
C ALA A 229 20.20 -10.26 -1.47
N THR A 230 21.48 -9.95 -1.20
CA THR A 230 22.37 -10.77 -0.36
C THR A 230 22.41 -10.42 1.11
N THR A 231 22.07 -9.18 1.50
CA THR A 231 22.14 -8.76 2.90
C THR A 231 20.98 -7.84 3.24
N LEU A 232 20.20 -8.23 4.24
CA LEU A 232 19.16 -7.40 4.81
C LEU A 232 19.49 -7.14 6.27
N HIS A 233 19.36 -5.89 6.67
CA HIS A 233 19.40 -5.48 8.06
C HIS A 233 18.09 -4.76 8.39
N ASP A 234 17.64 -4.88 9.64
CA ASP A 234 16.36 -4.33 10.12
C ASP A 234 16.44 -2.82 10.44
N ASP A 235 17.30 -2.08 9.75
CA ASP A 235 17.43 -0.64 9.88
C ASP A 235 17.07 0.10 8.59
N PHE A 236 16.64 1.35 8.73
CA PHE A 236 16.19 2.16 7.61
C PHE A 236 17.27 2.39 6.55
N GLU A 237 18.54 2.59 6.94
CA GLU A 237 19.61 2.87 5.97
C GLU A 237 19.85 1.67 5.07
N SER A 238 19.86 0.48 5.67
CA SER A 238 20.03 -0.77 4.93
C SER A 238 18.84 -1.02 4.01
N LEU A 239 17.61 -0.73 4.45
CA LEU A 239 16.42 -0.82 3.61
C LEU A 239 16.49 0.13 2.41
N LEU A 240 16.86 1.39 2.64
CA LEU A 240 16.98 2.40 1.59
C LEU A 240 18.09 2.04 0.60
N LEU A 241 19.26 1.63 1.09
CA LEU A 241 20.38 1.24 0.23
C LEU A 241 20.00 0.05 -0.67
N ALA A 242 19.42 -1.00 -0.07
CA ALA A 242 18.98 -2.18 -0.81
C ALA A 242 17.96 -1.83 -1.91
N TYR A 243 17.01 -0.93 -1.60
CA TYR A 243 16.05 -0.47 -2.59
C TYR A 243 16.69 0.29 -3.74
N CYS A 244 17.62 1.21 -3.46
CA CYS A 244 18.36 1.94 -4.50
C CYS A 244 19.18 1.01 -5.40
N GLU A 245 19.82 -0.02 -4.83
CA GLU A 245 20.58 -1.03 -5.59
C GLU A 245 19.68 -1.87 -6.50
N ILE A 246 18.57 -2.39 -5.95
CA ILE A 246 17.58 -3.15 -6.71
C ILE A 246 16.97 -2.28 -7.81
N GLY A 247 16.57 -1.06 -7.47
CA GLY A 247 15.91 -0.15 -8.40
C GLY A 247 16.81 0.22 -9.57
N SER A 248 18.09 0.51 -9.29
CA SER A 248 19.09 0.75 -10.34
C SER A 248 19.19 -0.46 -11.29
N ALA A 249 19.35 -1.66 -10.75
CA ALA A 249 19.48 -2.87 -11.58
C ALA A 249 18.23 -3.14 -12.43
N VAL A 250 17.04 -3.04 -11.84
CA VAL A 250 15.77 -3.32 -12.51
C VAL A 250 15.44 -2.25 -13.56
N ASN A 251 15.74 -0.98 -13.30
CA ASN A 251 15.56 0.08 -14.29
C ASN A 251 16.49 -0.10 -15.49
N GLU A 252 17.77 -0.43 -15.28
CA GLU A 252 18.70 -0.71 -16.39
C GLU A 252 18.23 -1.90 -17.24
N LEU A 253 17.74 -2.99 -16.61
CA LEU A 253 17.16 -4.12 -17.35
C LEU A 253 15.94 -3.69 -18.19
N ASN A 254 15.08 -2.82 -17.66
CA ASN A 254 13.95 -2.30 -18.40
C ASN A 254 14.37 -1.41 -19.58
N ARG A 255 15.39 -0.56 -19.40
CA ARG A 255 15.96 0.30 -20.43
C ARG A 255 16.58 -0.51 -21.58
N GLU A 256 17.25 -1.62 -21.27
CA GLU A 256 17.75 -2.58 -22.29
C GLU A 256 16.63 -3.16 -23.17
N MET A 257 15.41 -3.25 -22.64
CA MET A 257 14.23 -3.68 -23.38
C MET A 257 13.47 -2.53 -24.05
N GLY A 258 13.93 -1.28 -23.93
CA GLY A 258 13.22 -0.09 -24.42
C GLY A 258 11.96 0.26 -23.63
N LEU A 259 11.85 -0.23 -22.39
CA LEU A 259 10.74 0.05 -21.48
C LEU A 259 11.09 1.22 -20.54
N LYS A 260 10.06 1.80 -19.92
CA LYS A 260 10.23 2.84 -18.89
C LYS A 260 10.81 2.24 -17.62
N ASP A 261 11.43 3.08 -16.79
CA ASP A 261 11.85 2.71 -15.45
C ASP A 261 10.67 2.13 -14.64
N LEU A 262 10.93 1.05 -13.90
CA LEU A 262 9.93 0.40 -13.04
C LEU A 262 9.81 1.11 -11.69
N VAL A 263 10.92 1.66 -11.20
CA VAL A 263 10.99 2.47 -9.97
C VAL A 263 11.70 3.79 -10.31
N PRO A 264 10.97 4.75 -10.90
CA PRO A 264 11.54 6.00 -11.41
C PRO A 264 11.89 7.02 -10.32
N GLU A 265 11.54 6.76 -9.06
CA GLU A 265 11.69 7.69 -7.95
C GLU A 265 13.16 7.99 -7.66
N ILE A 266 13.49 9.28 -7.46
CA ILE A 266 14.83 9.72 -7.06
C ILE A 266 14.79 10.08 -5.58
N ILE A 267 15.58 9.37 -4.76
CA ILE A 267 15.61 9.60 -3.31
C ILE A 267 16.70 10.61 -2.94
N HIS A 268 16.36 11.89 -3.00
CA HIS A 268 17.21 12.98 -2.48
C HIS A 268 17.25 12.94 -0.93
N PRO A 269 18.30 13.47 -0.25
CA PRO A 269 18.36 13.50 1.21
C PRO A 269 17.12 14.07 1.91
N THR A 270 16.45 15.05 1.31
CA THR A 270 15.17 15.60 1.82
C THR A 270 14.07 14.54 1.82
N VAL A 271 13.93 13.77 0.74
CA VAL A 271 12.97 12.67 0.62
C VAL A 271 13.34 11.53 1.57
N ALA A 272 14.64 11.21 1.71
CA ALA A 272 15.11 10.21 2.66
C ALA A 272 14.74 10.55 4.12
N ALA A 273 14.80 11.83 4.51
CA ALA A 273 14.37 12.27 5.83
C ALA A 273 12.86 12.05 6.06
N LYS A 274 12.02 12.33 5.04
CA LYS A 274 10.58 12.07 5.08
C LYS A 274 10.26 10.56 5.16
N LEU A 275 10.97 9.74 4.38
CA LEU A 275 10.85 8.28 4.42
C LEU A 275 11.23 7.71 5.79
N ARG A 276 12.28 8.25 6.42
CA ARG A 276 12.66 7.88 7.78
C ARG A 276 11.59 8.23 8.80
N PHE A 277 10.98 9.41 8.68
CA PHE A 277 9.85 9.77 9.54
C PHE A 277 8.72 8.74 9.43
N VAL A 278 8.39 8.28 8.22
CA VAL A 278 7.40 7.20 8.03
C VAL A 278 7.87 5.89 8.69
N ASP A 279 9.14 5.53 8.56
CA ASP A 279 9.73 4.35 9.21
C ASP A 279 9.58 4.38 10.75
N GLU A 280 9.74 5.57 11.34
CA GLU A 280 9.61 5.80 12.79
C GLU A 280 8.16 5.78 13.29
N LEU A 281 7.16 5.88 12.40
CA LEU A 281 5.74 5.73 12.78
C LEU A 281 5.36 4.27 13.10
N ARG A 282 6.21 3.30 12.72
CA ARG A 282 6.02 1.89 13.07
C ARG A 282 5.97 1.73 14.59
N ARG A 283 4.97 1.00 15.09
CA ARG A 283 4.97 0.63 16.51
C ARG A 283 6.10 -0.38 16.73
N GLN A 284 6.94 -0.17 17.73
CA GLN A 284 7.74 -1.24 18.30
C GLN A 284 6.75 -2.21 18.97
N THR A 285 6.18 -3.14 18.20
CA THR A 285 5.30 -4.16 18.77
C THR A 285 6.16 -5.16 19.51
N ASP A 286 5.99 -5.25 20.84
CA ASP A 286 6.56 -6.26 21.74
C ASP A 286 6.16 -7.71 21.37
N GLU A 287 5.21 -7.89 20.45
CA GLU A 287 4.97 -9.20 19.84
C GLU A 287 5.96 -9.39 18.70
N ALA A 288 6.98 -10.22 18.95
CA ALA A 288 7.88 -10.77 17.94
C ALA A 288 7.09 -11.47 16.82
N ARG A 289 6.58 -10.68 15.87
CA ARG A 289 6.21 -11.19 14.55
C ARG A 289 7.46 -11.12 13.68
N PRO A 290 7.74 -12.20 12.93
CA PRO A 290 8.82 -12.17 11.96
C PRO A 290 8.64 -10.94 11.07
N HIS A 291 9.72 -10.17 10.94
CA HIS A 291 9.80 -9.04 10.02
C HIS A 291 9.40 -9.55 8.62
N PRO A 292 8.90 -8.72 7.67
CA PRO A 292 8.63 -9.18 6.30
C PRO A 292 9.85 -9.84 5.62
N LEU A 293 11.04 -9.62 6.17
CA LEU A 293 12.30 -10.25 5.81
C LEU A 293 12.52 -11.66 6.41
N ASP A 294 11.79 -12.01 7.47
CA ASP A 294 11.89 -13.26 8.22
C ASP A 294 10.82 -14.31 7.82
N ALA A 295 9.93 -14.00 6.87
CA ALA A 295 8.88 -14.92 6.44
C ALA A 295 9.49 -16.16 5.72
N PRO A 296 9.00 -17.39 5.99
CA PRO A 296 9.49 -18.59 5.32
C PRO A 296 9.29 -18.53 3.81
N HIS A 297 10.14 -19.25 3.08
CA HIS A 297 10.17 -19.21 1.61
C HIS A 297 8.84 -19.76 1.06
N PHE A 298 8.35 -19.22 -0.06
CA PHE A 298 7.11 -19.70 -0.71
C PHE A 298 7.15 -21.20 -1.07
N ALA A 299 8.35 -21.80 -1.07
CA ALA A 299 8.59 -23.23 -1.29
C ALA A 299 8.25 -24.11 -0.07
N ASP A 300 8.01 -23.53 1.11
CA ASP A 300 7.81 -24.26 2.36
C ASP A 300 6.33 -24.59 2.66
N ILE A 301 5.39 -24.18 1.79
CA ILE A 301 3.97 -24.56 1.92
C ILE A 301 3.80 -26.00 1.43
N VAL A 302 3.97 -26.96 2.34
CA VAL A 302 3.57 -28.35 2.12
C VAL A 302 2.05 -28.42 2.25
N ALA A 303 1.36 -28.71 1.15
CA ALA A 303 0.01 -29.26 1.22
C ALA A 303 0.10 -30.59 1.97
N ALA A 304 -0.39 -30.64 3.21
CA ALA A 304 -0.60 -31.90 3.91
C ALA A 304 -1.71 -32.67 3.16
N ALA A 305 -1.29 -33.46 2.18
CA ALA A 305 -2.09 -34.51 1.59
C ALA A 305 -2.02 -35.73 2.52
N ASP A 306 -3.12 -35.97 3.23
CA ASP A 306 -3.78 -37.27 3.38
C ASP A 306 -5.20 -37.05 3.93
#